data_AF-A0A2W0BG52-F1
#
_entry.id   AF-A0A2W0BG52-F1
#
_cell.length_a   1.000
_cell.length_b   1.000
_cell.length_c   1.000
_cell.angle_alpha   90.00
_cell.angle_beta   90.00
_cell.angle_gamma   90.00
#
_symmetry.space_group_name_H-M   'P 1'
#
loop_
_entity.id
_entity.type
_entity.pdbx_description
1 polymer ?
#
loop_
_entity_poly.entity_id
_entity_poly.type
_entity_poly.pdbx_seq_one_letter_code
_entity_poly.pdbx_strand_id
1 'polypeptide(L)'
;IRGVEGGGLVEGLPAHTFRTDEGDVALKCPTEVGITDRREKELADNGFIPLVHCKNTDYAAFFSVQSCNKPKTYDKEAANANARLSAQLPYIFAMSRFAHYLKAMMRDKLGSFMSRADCQRFLNQWINNYVCADDNATQSVKAQLPLREAAIEVQEIPGKPGAYRAIAFLKPHFQLDELSVSLRLVADLPASARK
;
A
#
# COMPACT_ATOMS: atom_id res chain seq x y z
N ILE A 1 7.98 -0.72 2.04
CA ILE A 1 8.34 -1.53 0.85
C ILE A 1 8.21 -0.77 -0.48
N ARG A 2 7.76 0.50 -0.49
CA ARG A 2 7.70 1.32 -1.71
C ARG A 2 8.04 2.77 -1.40
N GLY A 3 8.54 3.51 -2.38
CA GLY A 3 9.04 4.87 -2.24
C GLY A 3 10.40 4.94 -1.53
N VAL A 4 11.14 6.00 -1.80
CA VAL A 4 12.48 6.25 -1.22
C VAL A 4 12.39 6.29 0.31
N GLU A 5 11.49 7.11 0.85
CA GLU A 5 11.26 7.24 2.29
C GLU A 5 10.31 6.18 2.86
N GLY A 6 9.61 5.42 2.00
CA GLY A 6 8.65 4.37 2.40
C GLY A 6 9.25 2.97 2.52
N GLY A 7 10.59 2.89 2.59
CA GLY A 7 11.33 1.64 2.73
C GLY A 7 11.29 0.79 1.46
N GLY A 8 11.30 1.43 0.29
CA GLY A 8 11.53 0.80 -1.01
C GLY A 8 12.95 1.01 -1.55
N LEU A 9 13.81 1.70 -0.79
CA LEU A 9 15.21 1.97 -1.11
C LEU A 9 16.06 0.70 -0.99
N VAL A 10 16.93 0.48 -1.97
CA VAL A 10 17.92 -0.58 -2.06
C VAL A 10 19.27 0.09 -2.16
N GLU A 11 20.10 -0.04 -1.12
CA GLU A 11 21.40 0.61 -1.01
C GLU A 11 22.55 -0.38 -1.20
N GLY A 12 23.75 0.12 -1.49
CA GLY A 12 24.95 -0.70 -1.61
C GLY A 12 24.96 -1.59 -2.85
N LEU A 13 24.39 -1.13 -3.96
CA LEU A 13 24.46 -1.85 -5.23
C LEU A 13 25.89 -1.82 -5.78
N PRO A 14 26.36 -2.88 -6.46
CA PRO A 14 27.68 -2.89 -7.07
C PRO A 14 27.88 -1.74 -8.07
N ALA A 15 28.77 -0.82 -7.74
CA ALA A 15 29.09 0.36 -8.54
C ALA A 15 30.42 0.15 -9.29
N HIS A 16 30.35 -0.24 -10.56
CA HIS A 16 31.54 -0.42 -11.40
C HIS A 16 31.81 0.84 -12.22
N THR A 17 32.86 1.58 -11.86
CA THR A 17 33.33 2.76 -12.61
C THR A 17 34.42 2.37 -13.59
N PHE A 18 34.35 2.89 -14.82
CA PHE A 18 35.35 2.69 -15.85
C PHE A 18 35.64 4.01 -16.57
N ARG A 19 36.78 4.09 -17.27
CA ARG A 19 37.12 5.24 -18.11
C ARG A 19 36.52 5.05 -19.50
N THR A 20 35.85 6.07 -20.02
CA THR A 20 35.33 6.09 -21.39
C THR A 20 36.45 6.43 -22.37
N ASP A 21 36.22 6.19 -23.65
CA ASP A 21 37.17 6.53 -24.73
C ASP A 21 37.45 8.04 -24.82
N GLU A 22 36.53 8.87 -24.29
CA GLU A 22 36.65 10.33 -24.20
C GLU A 22 37.42 10.78 -22.95
N GLY A 23 37.81 9.86 -22.06
CA GLY A 23 38.59 10.12 -20.86
C GLY A 23 37.77 10.36 -19.58
N ASP A 24 36.44 10.40 -19.68
CA ASP A 24 35.54 10.58 -18.54
C ASP A 24 35.42 9.31 -17.69
N VAL A 25 35.15 9.47 -16.40
CA VAL A 25 34.81 8.35 -15.51
C VAL A 25 33.31 8.12 -15.56
N ALA A 26 32.89 7.00 -16.14
CA ALA A 26 31.49 6.59 -16.20
C ALA A 26 31.19 5.50 -15.17
N LEU A 27 30.02 5.60 -14.52
CA LEU A 27 29.46 4.55 -13.69
C LEU A 27 28.60 3.63 -14.55
N LYS A 28 28.88 2.34 -14.56
CA LYS A 28 27.97 1.34 -15.11
C LYS A 28 26.72 1.27 -14.22
N CYS A 29 25.54 1.41 -14.84
CA CYS A 29 24.26 1.27 -14.14
C CYS A 29 24.22 -0.08 -13.40
N PRO A 30 23.96 -0.10 -12.09
CA PRO A 30 23.83 -1.35 -11.32
C PRO A 30 22.62 -2.20 -11.73
N THR A 31 21.56 -1.58 -12.27
CA THR A 31 20.46 -2.28 -12.94
C THR A 31 20.77 -2.43 -14.43
N GLU A 32 20.17 -3.41 -15.10
CA GLU A 32 20.44 -3.70 -16.53
C GLU A 32 20.15 -2.50 -17.44
N VAL A 33 19.20 -1.67 -17.05
CA VAL A 33 18.79 -0.46 -17.77
C VAL A 33 18.40 0.64 -16.78
N GLY A 34 18.70 1.88 -17.15
CA GLY A 34 18.16 3.06 -16.47
C GLY A 34 16.69 3.28 -16.84
N ILE A 35 15.80 3.20 -15.86
CA ILE A 35 14.36 3.39 -16.04
C ILE A 35 14.02 4.85 -15.77
N THR A 36 13.34 5.51 -16.71
CA THR A 36 12.81 6.88 -16.53
C THR A 36 11.45 6.83 -15.84
N ASP A 37 11.04 7.91 -15.17
CA ASP A 37 9.74 7.99 -14.46
C ASP A 37 8.55 7.62 -15.35
N ARG A 38 8.58 8.01 -16.63
CA ARG A 38 7.53 7.65 -17.60
C ARG A 38 7.48 6.13 -17.85
N ARG A 39 8.64 5.49 -17.98
CA ARG A 39 8.74 4.03 -18.18
C ARG A 39 8.42 3.27 -16.90
N GLU A 40 8.77 3.82 -15.74
CA GLU A 40 8.38 3.29 -14.43
C GLU A 40 6.86 3.19 -14.34
N LYS A 41 6.13 4.29 -14.64
CA LYS A 41 4.67 4.33 -14.62
C LYS A 41 4.07 3.37 -15.64
N GLU A 42 4.59 3.33 -16.86
CA GLU A 42 4.13 2.39 -17.88
C GLU A 42 4.27 0.92 -17.44
N LEU A 43 5.40 0.57 -16.82
CA LEU A 43 5.63 -0.78 -16.29
C LEU A 43 4.68 -1.08 -15.12
N ALA A 44 4.50 -0.13 -14.20
CA ALA A 44 3.59 -0.24 -13.07
C ALA A 44 2.14 -0.47 -13.52
N ASP A 45 1.67 0.29 -14.51
CA ASP A 45 0.32 0.16 -15.08
C ASP A 45 0.09 -1.22 -15.75
N ASN A 46 1.17 -1.89 -16.16
CA ASN A 46 1.16 -3.26 -16.69
C ASN A 46 1.40 -4.34 -15.62
N GLY A 47 1.44 -3.98 -14.33
CA GLY A 47 1.57 -4.91 -13.22
C GLY A 47 3.00 -5.38 -12.95
N PHE A 48 4.01 -4.65 -13.44
CA PHE A 48 5.41 -4.89 -13.11
C PHE A 48 5.84 -4.07 -11.88
N ILE A 49 6.95 -4.48 -11.27
CA ILE A 49 7.56 -3.81 -10.11
C ILE A 49 8.99 -3.41 -10.52
N PRO A 50 9.17 -2.24 -11.15
CA PRO A 50 10.49 -1.80 -11.62
C PRO A 50 11.38 -1.36 -10.46
N LEU A 51 12.63 -1.85 -10.44
CA LEU A 51 13.68 -1.29 -9.60
C LEU A 51 14.34 -0.14 -10.35
N VAL A 52 14.14 1.09 -9.88
CA VAL A 52 14.63 2.29 -10.57
C VAL A 52 15.95 2.73 -9.95
N HIS A 53 17.03 2.64 -10.70
CA HIS A 53 18.35 3.12 -10.29
C HIS A 53 18.42 4.64 -10.24
N CYS A 54 18.99 5.18 -9.16
CA CYS A 54 19.20 6.60 -9.01
C CYS A 54 20.54 7.00 -9.66
N LYS A 55 20.44 7.84 -10.69
CA LYS A 55 21.58 8.22 -11.54
C LYS A 55 22.76 8.73 -10.71
N ASN A 56 23.95 8.24 -11.03
CA ASN A 56 25.23 8.59 -10.39
C ASN A 56 25.33 8.21 -8.90
N THR A 57 24.49 7.30 -8.42
CA THR A 57 24.54 6.80 -7.05
C THR A 57 24.60 5.27 -7.04
N ASP A 58 24.80 4.66 -5.88
CA ASP A 58 24.79 3.21 -5.67
C ASP A 58 23.46 2.68 -5.12
N TYR A 59 22.40 3.50 -5.12
CA TYR A 59 21.08 3.11 -4.66
C TYR A 59 20.04 3.08 -5.79
N ALA A 60 19.01 2.27 -5.58
CA ALA A 60 17.82 2.16 -6.42
C ALA A 60 16.57 2.10 -5.54
N ALA A 61 15.40 2.35 -6.10
CA ALA A 61 14.16 2.29 -5.34
C ALA A 61 13.00 1.66 -6.12
N PHE A 62 12.12 0.99 -5.39
CA PHE A 62 10.79 0.59 -5.87
C PHE A 62 9.80 1.72 -5.59
N PHE A 63 9.37 2.45 -6.62
CA PHE A 63 8.38 3.52 -6.45
C PHE A 63 6.94 3.01 -6.44
N SER A 64 6.65 2.04 -7.32
CA SER A 64 5.40 1.30 -7.40
C SER A 64 5.61 -0.17 -7.06
N VAL A 65 4.61 -0.78 -6.42
CA VAL A 65 4.61 -2.21 -6.07
C VAL A 65 3.23 -2.76 -6.40
N GLN A 66 2.98 -2.92 -7.70
CA GLN A 66 1.73 -3.43 -8.25
C GLN A 66 1.74 -4.96 -8.33
N SER A 67 0.56 -5.57 -8.28
CA SER A 67 0.38 -6.97 -8.65
C SER A 67 0.09 -7.10 -10.16
N CYS A 68 0.16 -8.32 -10.70
CA CYS A 68 -0.23 -8.59 -12.09
C CYS A 68 -1.75 -8.48 -12.33
N ASN A 69 -2.56 -8.20 -11.30
CA ASN A 69 -4.01 -8.04 -11.44
C ASN A 69 -4.33 -6.71 -12.10
N LYS A 70 -4.97 -6.74 -13.28
CA LYS A 70 -5.50 -5.54 -13.94
C LYS A 70 -6.80 -5.09 -13.25
N PRO A 71 -6.83 -3.92 -12.58
CA PRO A 71 -8.05 -3.43 -11.94
C PRO A 71 -9.19 -3.28 -12.96
N LYS A 72 -10.36 -3.82 -12.63
CA LYS A 72 -11.57 -3.63 -13.45
C LYS A 72 -12.08 -2.19 -13.30
N THR A 73 -12.60 -1.65 -14.39
CA THR A 73 -13.31 -0.37 -14.39
C THR A 73 -14.80 -0.62 -14.14
N TYR A 74 -15.39 0.23 -13.31
CA TYR A 74 -16.78 0.22 -12.90
C TYR A 74 -17.39 1.62 -13.09
N ASP A 75 -18.71 1.70 -13.08
CA ASP A 75 -19.44 2.97 -13.23
C ASP A 75 -19.27 3.89 -12.01
N LYS A 76 -19.06 3.31 -10.82
CA LYS A 76 -18.93 4.04 -9.55
C LYS A 76 -17.46 4.28 -9.20
N GLU A 77 -17.10 5.52 -8.91
CA GLU A 77 -15.73 5.89 -8.49
C GLU A 77 -15.25 5.13 -7.26
N ALA A 78 -16.12 4.90 -6.27
CA ALA A 78 -15.79 4.11 -5.08
C ALA A 78 -15.41 2.65 -5.43
N ALA A 79 -16.07 2.05 -6.43
CA ALA A 79 -15.73 0.71 -6.89
C ALA A 79 -14.37 0.70 -7.63
N ASN A 80 -14.09 1.74 -8.42
CA ASN A 80 -12.79 1.93 -9.07
C ASN A 80 -11.66 2.09 -8.05
N ALA A 81 -11.88 2.87 -6.98
CA ALA A 81 -10.91 3.03 -5.90
C ALA A 81 -10.60 1.68 -5.23
N ASN A 82 -11.64 0.91 -4.89
CA ASN A 82 -11.47 -0.41 -4.28
C ASN A 82 -10.76 -1.40 -5.20
N ALA A 83 -11.05 -1.38 -6.50
CA ALA A 83 -10.39 -2.23 -7.49
C ALA A 83 -8.90 -1.90 -7.61
N ARG A 84 -8.53 -0.61 -7.60
CA ARG A 84 -7.12 -0.17 -7.61
C ARG A 84 -6.38 -0.58 -6.34
N LEU A 85 -6.98 -0.35 -5.16
CA LEU A 85 -6.37 -0.75 -3.89
C LEU A 85 -6.12 -2.27 -3.84
N SER A 86 -7.04 -3.05 -4.39
CA SER A 86 -6.97 -4.51 -4.45
C SER A 86 -5.96 -5.06 -5.46
N ALA A 87 -5.31 -4.19 -6.25
CA ALA A 87 -4.21 -4.57 -7.14
C ALA A 87 -2.83 -4.19 -6.59
N GLN A 88 -2.76 -3.43 -5.48
CA GLN A 88 -1.50 -2.99 -4.90
C GLN A 88 -1.02 -3.98 -3.82
N LEU A 89 0.19 -4.52 -3.99
CA LEU A 89 0.75 -5.51 -3.07
C LEU A 89 0.93 -5.01 -1.62
N PRO A 90 1.32 -3.74 -1.34
CA PRO A 90 1.41 -3.26 0.03
C PRO A 90 0.12 -3.46 0.84
N TYR A 91 -1.04 -3.19 0.22
CA TYR A 91 -2.33 -3.38 0.87
C TYR A 91 -2.71 -4.86 0.91
N ILE A 92 -2.46 -5.63 -0.15
CA ILE A 92 -2.72 -7.08 -0.15
C ILE A 92 -1.94 -7.77 0.98
N PHE A 93 -0.67 -7.43 1.19
CA PHE A 93 0.14 -7.99 2.27
C PHE A 93 -0.41 -7.63 3.65
N ALA A 94 -0.81 -6.38 3.87
CA ALA A 94 -1.45 -5.96 5.11
C ALA A 94 -2.74 -6.78 5.36
N MET A 95 -3.62 -6.88 4.37
CA MET A 95 -4.88 -7.65 4.48
C MET A 95 -4.63 -9.14 4.71
N SER A 96 -3.65 -9.72 4.03
CA SER A 96 -3.27 -11.14 4.17
C SER A 96 -2.81 -11.44 5.59
N ARG A 97 -2.08 -10.50 6.22
CA ARG A 97 -1.63 -10.66 7.60
C ARG A 97 -2.79 -10.64 8.60
N PHE A 98 -3.77 -9.76 8.41
CA PHE A 98 -5.00 -9.78 9.21
C PHE A 98 -5.78 -11.07 9.02
N ALA A 99 -5.89 -11.57 7.78
CA ALA A 99 -6.55 -12.85 7.51
C ALA A 99 -5.86 -14.02 8.25
N HIS A 100 -4.52 -14.06 8.28
CA HIS A 100 -3.77 -15.05 9.05
C HIS A 100 -4.08 -14.98 10.55
N TYR A 101 -4.07 -13.77 11.13
CA TYR A 101 -4.38 -13.59 12.55
C TYR A 101 -5.82 -13.98 12.89
N LEU A 102 -6.79 -13.51 12.11
CA LEU A 102 -8.21 -13.84 12.31
C LEU A 102 -8.42 -15.35 12.24
N LYS A 103 -7.79 -16.03 11.26
CA LYS A 103 -7.91 -17.48 11.11
C LYS A 103 -7.32 -18.24 12.30
N ALA A 104 -6.11 -17.87 12.73
CA ALA A 104 -5.44 -18.53 13.86
C ALA A 104 -6.22 -18.31 15.17
N MET A 105 -6.57 -17.06 15.47
CA MET A 105 -7.26 -16.69 16.70
C MET A 105 -8.65 -17.31 16.82
N MET A 106 -9.44 -17.30 15.73
CA MET A 106 -10.78 -17.89 15.77
C MET A 106 -10.76 -19.41 15.78
N ARG A 107 -9.71 -20.04 15.24
CA ARG A 107 -9.52 -21.49 15.37
C ARG A 107 -9.41 -21.90 16.84
N ASP A 108 -8.67 -21.15 17.64
CA ASP A 108 -8.46 -21.44 19.06
C ASP A 108 -9.71 -21.17 19.91
N LYS A 109 -10.69 -20.42 19.38
CA LYS A 109 -11.99 -20.14 20.01
C LYS A 109 -13.09 -21.15 19.64
N LEU A 110 -12.85 -22.06 18.70
CA LEU A 110 -13.83 -23.08 18.34
C LEU A 110 -14.13 -23.98 19.54
N GLY A 111 -15.42 -24.23 19.79
CA GLY A 111 -15.90 -24.99 20.95
C GLY A 111 -16.15 -24.16 22.21
N SER A 112 -15.82 -22.85 22.20
CA SER A 112 -16.19 -21.95 23.30
C SER A 112 -17.67 -21.52 23.22
N PHE A 113 -18.26 -21.19 24.36
CA PHE A 113 -19.61 -20.62 24.44
C PHE A 113 -19.57 -19.13 24.05
N MET A 114 -19.58 -18.87 22.74
CA MET A 114 -19.51 -17.51 22.20
C MET A 114 -20.74 -17.23 21.34
N SER A 115 -21.55 -16.24 21.74
CA SER A 115 -22.65 -15.76 20.92
C SER A 115 -22.14 -14.97 19.71
N ARG A 116 -23.00 -14.74 18.71
CA ARG A 116 -22.73 -13.85 17.58
C ARG A 116 -22.22 -12.48 18.04
N ALA A 117 -22.88 -11.90 19.06
CA ALA A 117 -22.56 -10.58 19.58
C ALA A 117 -21.20 -10.58 20.32
N ASP A 118 -20.90 -11.63 21.08
CA ASP A 118 -19.61 -11.77 21.77
C ASP A 118 -18.46 -11.91 20.77
N CYS A 119 -18.66 -12.72 19.72
CA CYS A 119 -17.70 -12.88 18.62
C CYS A 119 -17.42 -11.54 17.92
N GLN A 120 -18.47 -10.78 17.60
CA GLN A 120 -18.32 -9.47 17.00
C GLN A 120 -17.56 -8.50 17.92
N ARG A 121 -17.90 -8.45 19.20
CA ARG A 121 -17.22 -7.58 20.18
C ARG A 121 -15.75 -7.94 20.31
N PHE A 122 -15.44 -9.23 20.46
CA PHE A 122 -14.07 -9.73 20.58
C PHE A 122 -13.21 -9.36 19.36
N LEU A 123 -13.72 -9.61 18.15
CA LEU A 123 -13.00 -9.30 16.92
C LEU A 123 -12.77 -7.79 16.73
N ASN A 124 -13.78 -6.95 17.03
CA ASN A 124 -13.64 -5.50 16.94
C ASN A 124 -12.67 -4.94 18.00
N GLN A 125 -12.69 -5.46 19.23
CA GLN A 125 -11.72 -5.09 20.27
C GLN A 125 -10.29 -5.43 19.84
N TRP A 126 -10.09 -6.60 19.22
CA TRP A 126 -8.79 -6.99 18.74
C TRP A 126 -8.29 -6.12 17.57
N ILE A 127 -9.10 -5.90 16.54
CA ILE A 127 -8.67 -5.17 15.33
C ILE A 127 -8.37 -3.70 15.63
N ASN A 128 -9.06 -3.09 16.61
CA ASN A 128 -8.83 -1.71 17.03
C ASN A 128 -7.43 -1.45 17.59
N ASN A 129 -6.71 -2.48 18.05
CA ASN A 129 -5.31 -2.33 18.47
C ASN A 129 -4.37 -2.01 17.29
N TYR A 130 -4.83 -2.13 16.04
CA TYR A 130 -4.06 -1.85 14.83
C TYR A 130 -4.57 -0.61 14.08
N VAL A 131 -5.47 0.15 14.69
CA VAL A 131 -6.09 1.34 14.10
C VAL A 131 -5.41 2.61 14.62
N CYS A 132 -5.00 3.49 13.71
CA CYS A 132 -4.48 4.83 14.03
C CYS A 132 -5.46 5.92 13.56
N ALA A 133 -6.20 6.47 14.53
CA ALA A 133 -7.19 7.54 14.30
C ALA A 133 -6.58 8.95 14.23
N ASP A 134 -5.27 9.11 14.45
CA ASP A 134 -4.57 10.40 14.27
C ASP A 134 -4.01 10.53 12.84
N ASP A 135 -4.49 11.53 12.09
CA ASP A 135 -3.99 11.81 10.73
C ASP A 135 -2.58 12.43 10.75
N ASN A 136 -2.15 13.02 11.86
CA ASN A 136 -0.84 13.64 12.03
C ASN A 136 0.21 12.67 12.57
N ALA A 137 -0.15 11.41 12.79
CA ALA A 137 0.77 10.40 13.26
C ALA A 137 1.96 10.26 12.29
N THR A 138 3.14 10.02 12.86
CA THR A 138 4.37 9.84 12.10
C THR A 138 4.28 8.60 11.20
N GLN A 139 5.10 8.58 10.14
CA GLN A 139 5.14 7.45 9.22
C GLN A 139 5.45 6.11 9.92
N SER A 140 6.32 6.14 10.93
CA SER A 140 6.64 4.95 11.74
C SER A 140 5.42 4.43 12.50
N VAL A 141 4.62 5.31 13.12
CA VAL A 141 3.39 4.93 13.82
C VAL A 141 2.35 4.38 12.84
N LYS A 142 2.14 5.04 11.70
CA LYS A 142 1.23 4.58 10.63
C LYS A 142 1.67 3.25 10.00
N ALA A 143 2.97 2.95 10.00
CA ALA A 143 3.49 1.67 9.54
C ALA A 143 3.24 0.55 10.57
N GLN A 144 3.33 0.84 11.88
CA GLN A 144 3.03 -0.10 12.96
C GLN A 144 1.51 -0.34 13.11
N LEU A 145 0.71 0.70 12.88
CA LEU A 145 -0.76 0.69 12.94
C LEU A 145 -1.32 0.94 11.53
N PRO A 146 -1.38 -0.09 10.68
CA PRO A 146 -1.59 0.08 9.24
C PRO A 146 -3.02 0.50 8.85
N LEU A 147 -3.98 0.45 9.77
CA LEU A 147 -5.39 0.74 9.51
C LEU A 147 -5.75 2.15 9.98
N ARG A 148 -6.45 2.89 9.13
CA ARG A 148 -7.09 4.15 9.49
C ARG A 148 -8.41 3.91 10.23
N GLU A 149 -9.20 2.96 9.73
CA GLU A 149 -10.49 2.55 10.29
C GLU A 149 -10.68 1.05 10.06
N ALA A 150 -11.41 0.39 10.96
CA ALA A 150 -11.76 -1.02 10.82
C ALA A 150 -13.12 -1.31 11.46
N ALA A 151 -13.87 -2.23 10.86
CA ALA A 151 -15.11 -2.75 11.43
C ALA A 151 -15.27 -4.22 11.04
N ILE A 152 -15.71 -5.05 11.97
CA ILE A 152 -16.02 -6.46 11.71
C ILE A 152 -17.47 -6.73 12.05
N GLU A 153 -18.24 -7.22 11.08
CA GLU A 153 -19.62 -7.62 11.26
C GLU A 153 -19.72 -9.14 11.32
N VAL A 154 -20.49 -9.69 12.26
CA VAL A 154 -20.69 -11.12 12.41
C VAL A 154 -22.16 -11.47 12.25
N GLN A 155 -22.44 -12.36 11.31
CA GLN A 155 -23.77 -12.85 10.96
C GLN A 155 -23.88 -14.34 11.26
N GLU A 156 -25.05 -14.80 11.69
CA GLU A 156 -25.34 -16.23 11.79
C GLU A 156 -25.55 -16.84 10.42
N ILE A 157 -25.13 -18.09 10.26
CA ILE A 157 -25.37 -18.85 9.03
C ILE A 157 -26.71 -19.58 9.19
N PRO A 158 -27.73 -19.25 8.37
CA PRO A 158 -29.02 -19.92 8.45
C PRO A 158 -28.88 -21.43 8.30
N GLY A 159 -29.59 -22.18 9.14
CA GLY A 159 -29.56 -23.65 9.14
C GLY A 159 -28.31 -24.28 9.77
N LYS A 160 -27.39 -23.50 10.35
CA LYS A 160 -26.19 -24.01 11.04
C LYS A 160 -25.99 -23.32 12.40
N PRO A 161 -26.63 -23.84 13.47
CA PRO A 161 -26.46 -23.28 14.82
C PRO A 161 -24.98 -23.27 15.25
N GLY A 162 -24.54 -22.16 15.86
CA GLY A 162 -23.15 -21.96 16.27
C GLY A 162 -22.16 -21.65 15.14
N ALA A 163 -22.62 -21.58 13.88
CA ALA A 163 -21.79 -21.18 12.75
C ALA A 163 -22.03 -19.71 12.39
N TYR A 164 -20.96 -18.94 12.34
CA TYR A 164 -20.99 -17.51 12.03
C TYR A 164 -20.17 -17.18 10.78
N ARG A 165 -20.58 -16.14 10.05
CA ARG A 165 -19.82 -15.49 8.98
C ARG A 165 -19.37 -14.12 9.46
N ALA A 166 -18.06 -13.88 9.43
CA ALA A 166 -17.48 -12.58 9.71
C ALA A 166 -17.17 -11.85 8.39
N ILE A 167 -17.53 -10.57 8.31
CA ILE A 167 -17.22 -9.65 7.22
C ILE A 167 -16.36 -8.54 7.83
N ALA A 168 -15.09 -8.46 7.42
CA ALA A 168 -14.16 -7.44 7.91
C ALA A 168 -14.00 -6.32 6.88
N PHE A 169 -14.32 -5.10 7.26
CA PHE A 169 -14.08 -3.87 6.53
C PHE A 169 -12.82 -3.22 7.08
N LEU A 170 -11.78 -3.11 6.27
CA LEU A 170 -10.46 -2.63 6.67
C LEU A 170 -10.06 -1.47 5.76
N LYS A 171 -9.87 -0.27 6.31
CA LYS A 171 -9.45 0.92 5.58
C LYS A 171 -7.98 1.22 5.92
N PRO A 172 -7.03 1.00 5.01
CA PRO A 172 -5.61 1.28 5.27
C PRO A 172 -5.31 2.79 5.22
N HIS A 173 -4.13 3.18 5.70
CA HIS A 173 -3.58 4.50 5.36
C HIS A 173 -3.19 4.56 3.89
N PHE A 174 -3.63 5.61 3.18
CA PHE A 174 -3.25 5.82 1.80
C PHE A 174 -1.85 6.42 1.69
N GLN A 175 -1.07 5.86 0.77
CA GLN A 175 0.21 6.42 0.36
C GLN A 175 0.01 7.35 -0.84
N LEU A 176 0.84 8.38 -0.95
CA LEU A 176 0.85 9.28 -2.10
C LEU A 176 1.22 8.48 -3.36
N ASP A 177 0.36 8.55 -4.39
CA ASP A 177 0.54 7.78 -5.63
C ASP A 177 0.82 8.70 -6.83
N GLU A 178 0.08 9.80 -6.97
CA GLU A 178 0.24 10.76 -8.06
C GLU A 178 -0.03 12.19 -7.57
N LEU A 179 0.75 13.14 -8.07
CA LEU A 179 0.57 14.57 -7.83
C LEU A 179 0.70 15.32 -9.17
N SER A 180 -0.36 16.00 -9.59
CA SER A 180 -0.32 16.92 -10.73
C SER A 180 -0.20 18.36 -10.24
N VAL A 181 0.83 19.08 -10.69
CA VAL A 181 1.10 20.47 -10.29
C VAL A 181 0.86 21.39 -11.48
N SER A 182 -0.05 22.37 -11.32
CA SER A 182 -0.22 23.46 -12.28
C SER A 182 0.40 24.73 -11.72
N LEU A 183 1.42 25.27 -12.39
CA LEU A 183 2.02 26.55 -12.04
C LEU A 183 1.36 27.67 -12.83
N ARG A 184 0.97 28.75 -12.13
CA ARG A 184 0.39 29.95 -12.75
C ARG A 184 1.16 31.17 -12.26
N LEU A 185 1.73 31.92 -13.21
CA LEU A 185 2.32 33.23 -12.93
C LEU A 185 1.20 34.26 -12.91
N VAL A 186 1.01 34.93 -11.78
CA VAL A 186 -0.04 35.94 -11.57
C VAL A 186 0.58 37.19 -10.96
N ALA A 187 0.12 38.37 -11.38
CA ALA A 187 0.57 39.65 -10.83
C ALA A 187 0.06 39.87 -9.40
N ASP A 188 -1.18 39.45 -9.14
CA ASP A 188 -1.78 39.40 -7.81
C ASP A 188 -2.27 37.99 -7.53
N LEU A 189 -2.03 37.49 -6.31
CA LEU A 189 -2.52 36.18 -5.89
C LEU A 189 -4.05 36.18 -5.93
N PRO A 190 -4.69 35.28 -6.69
CA PRO A 190 -6.15 35.19 -6.68
C PRO A 190 -6.63 34.84 -5.27
N ALA A 191 -7.82 35.36 -4.91
CA ALA A 191 -8.47 34.96 -3.67
C ALA A 191 -8.51 33.42 -3.61
N SER A 192 -8.12 32.86 -2.46
CA SER A 192 -7.98 31.41 -2.27
C SER A 192 -9.19 30.68 -2.83
N ALA A 193 -8.97 29.73 -3.73
CA ALA A 193 -9.99 28.81 -4.21
C ALA A 193 -10.33 27.82 -3.08
N ARG A 194 -10.95 28.32 -2.01
CA ARG A 194 -11.55 27.54 -0.93
C ARG A 194 -12.89 28.17 -0.57
N LYS A 195 -13.95 27.64 -1.18
CA LYS A 195 -15.27 27.51 -0.58
C LYS A 195 -15.60 26.02 -0.56
#